data_AF-A0A7J7K506-F1
#
_entry.id   AF-A0A7J7K506-F1
#
_cell.length_a   1.000
_cell.length_b   1.000
_cell.length_c   1.000
_cell.angle_alpha   90.00
_cell.angle_beta   90.00
_cell.angle_gamma   90.00
#
_symmetry.space_group_name_H-M   'P 1'
#
loop_
_entity.id
_entity.type
_entity.pdbx_description
1 polymer ?
#
loop_
_entity_poly.entity_id
_entity_poly.type
_entity_poly.pdbx_seq_one_letter_code
_entity_poly.pdbx_strand_id
1 'polypeptide(L)' 'MNLVYVFYFQEYEGYLMAGHYTQKRAYAFECMDAEPEAIAGRSGDENGALFYFQKASCSSTGHCPPYIESAELTCVVCTK' A
#
# COMPACT_ATOMS: atom_id res chain seq x y z
N MET A 1 -0.52 19.71 -31.97
CA MET A 1 -0.76 18.61 -31.00
C MET A 1 -0.35 19.14 -29.64
N ASN A 2 -1.30 19.58 -28.81
CA ASN A 2 -1.02 20.16 -27.50
C ASN A 2 -0.75 19.02 -26.51
N LEU A 3 0.49 18.89 -26.06
CA LEU A 3 0.82 18.08 -24.89
C LEU A 3 0.58 18.98 -23.67
N VAL A 4 -0.57 18.80 -23.01
CA VAL A 4 -0.79 19.37 -21.68
C VAL A 4 0.07 18.56 -20.71
N TYR A 5 1.23 19.09 -20.33
CA TYR A 5 2.08 18.47 -19.32
C TYR A 5 1.40 18.67 -17.96
N VAL A 6 0.78 17.61 -17.44
CA VAL A 6 0.24 17.62 -16.07
C VAL A 6 1.40 17.30 -15.15
N PHE A 7 1.87 18.30 -14.40
CA PHE A 7 2.86 18.12 -13.36
C PHE A 7 2.17 17.60 -12.10
N TYR A 8 2.71 16.53 -11.51
CA TYR A 8 2.22 15.97 -10.25
C TYR A 8 3.32 16.13 -9.18
N PHE A 9 2.94 16.56 -7.98
CA PHE A 9 3.83 16.59 -6.82
C PHE A 9 3.64 15.30 -6.02
N GLN A 10 4.73 14.61 -5.70
CA GLN A 10 4.71 13.49 -4.76
C GLN A 10 4.45 14.04 -3.36
N GLU A 11 3.41 13.54 -2.72
CA GLU A 11 3.12 13.85 -1.31
C GLU A 11 3.88 12.89 -0.40
N TYR A 12 3.70 11.59 -0.62
CA TYR A 12 4.38 10.54 0.14
C TYR A 12 4.48 9.24 -0.66
N GLU A 13 5.43 8.40 -0.25
CA GLU A 13 5.57 7.02 -0.68
C GLU A 13 5.30 6.08 0.50
N GLY A 14 4.97 4.83 0.18
CA GLY A 14 4.49 3.93 1.19
C GLY A 14 4.29 2.51 0.70
N TYR A 15 3.49 1.77 1.44
CA TYR A 15 3.16 0.39 1.17
C TYR A 15 1.67 0.22 0.91
N LEU A 16 1.36 -0.62 -0.07
CA LEU A 16 -0.01 -1.05 -0.32
C LEU A 16 -0.43 -2.01 0.79
N MET A 17 -1.43 -1.62 1.56
CA MET A 17 -1.95 -2.43 2.66
C MET A 17 -3.45 -2.66 2.52
N ALA A 18 -3.93 -3.76 3.09
CA ALA A 18 -5.35 -4.09 3.16
C ALA A 18 -5.66 -4.90 4.42
N GLY A 19 -6.94 -5.14 4.67
CA GLY A 19 -7.38 -6.03 5.77
C GLY A 19 -7.00 -7.49 5.53
N HIS A 20 -7.01 -8.30 6.59
CA HIS A 20 -6.80 -9.75 6.45
C HIS A 20 -7.96 -10.37 5.67
N TYR A 21 -7.71 -11.44 4.90
CA TYR A 21 -8.73 -12.08 4.04
C TYR A 21 -9.98 -12.60 4.79
N THR A 22 -9.89 -12.77 6.11
CA THR A 22 -11.03 -13.14 6.98
C THR A 22 -11.82 -11.95 7.53
N GLN A 23 -11.35 -10.71 7.34
CA GLN A 23 -11.98 -9.50 7.85
C GLN A 23 -12.94 -8.90 6.82
N LYS A 24 -13.98 -8.20 7.29
CA LYS A 24 -15.00 -7.58 6.42
C LYS A 24 -14.42 -6.56 5.41
N ARG A 25 -13.25 -5.99 5.70
CA ARG A 25 -12.55 -5.00 4.85
C ARG A 25 -11.28 -5.57 4.20
N ALA A 26 -11.23 -6.88 3.96
CA ALA A 26 -10.10 -7.55 3.30
C ALA A 26 -9.65 -6.89 1.98
N TYR A 27 -10.58 -6.32 1.22
CA TYR A 27 -10.34 -5.78 -0.13
C TYR A 27 -10.27 -4.24 -0.18
N ALA A 28 -10.13 -3.59 0.98
CA ALA A 28 -9.88 -2.16 1.05
C ALA A 28 -8.36 -1.91 0.93
N PHE A 29 -7.90 -1.67 -0.30
CA PHE A 29 -6.50 -1.39 -0.59
C PHE A 29 -6.21 0.09 -0.41
N GLU A 30 -5.34 0.41 0.54
CA GLU A 30 -4.97 1.78 0.87
C GLU A 30 -3.44 1.94 0.81
N CYS A 31 -2.99 3.11 0.37
CA CYS A 31 -1.58 3.46 0.42
C CYS A 31 -1.25 4.01 1.80
N MET A 32 -0.47 3.25 2.58
CA MET A 32 -0.04 3.66 3.92
C MET A 32 1.36 4.22 3.85
N ASP A 33 1.58 5.37 4.47
CA ASP A 33 2.88 6.03 4.58
C ASP A 33 3.98 5.06 5.07
N ALA A 34 5.17 5.16 4.49
CA ALA A 34 6.33 4.34 4.87
C ALA A 34 6.78 4.57 6.32
N GLU A 35 6.51 5.74 6.89
CA GLU A 35 6.82 6.13 8.26
C GLU A 35 5.53 6.33 9.08
N PRO A 36 4.93 5.24 9.62
CA PRO A 36 3.72 5.35 10.41
C PRO A 36 3.98 6.07 11.74
N GLU A 37 3.22 7.14 11.99
CA GLU A 37 3.26 7.88 13.25
C GLU A 37 2.31 7.30 14.30
N ALA A 38 2.82 7.02 15.49
CA ALA A 38 1.99 6.60 16.62
C ALA A 38 1.37 7.82 17.33
N ILE A 39 0.09 7.74 17.66
CA ILE A 39 -0.58 8.76 18.48
C ILE A 39 -0.10 8.61 19.92
N ALA A 40 0.56 9.65 20.45
CA ALA A 40 1.08 9.64 21.81
C ALA A 40 -0.03 9.35 22.85
N GLY A 41 0.28 8.46 23.81
CA GLY A 41 -0.67 8.04 24.84
C GLY A 41 -1.71 7.00 24.37
N ARG A 42 -1.67 6.59 23.10
CA ARG A 42 -2.45 5.46 22.59
C ARG A 42 -1.53 4.27 22.32
N SER A 43 -1.79 3.17 23.00
CA SER A 43 -1.11 1.90 22.78
C SER A 43 -2.06 0.77 23.11
N GLY A 44 -2.12 -0.26 22.27
CA GLY A 44 -2.97 -1.42 22.50
C GLY A 44 -3.47 -2.01 21.20
N ASP A 45 -3.85 -3.28 21.26
CA ASP A 45 -4.53 -3.98 20.17
C ASP A 45 -6.03 -3.97 20.43
N GLU A 46 -6.73 -3.06 19.77
CA GLU A 46 -8.19 -2.95 19.85
C GLU A 46 -8.92 -3.87 18.87
N ASN A 47 -8.18 -4.67 18.06
CA ASN A 47 -8.74 -5.50 16.98
C ASN A 47 -9.72 -4.74 16.07
N GLY A 48 -9.42 -3.46 15.81
CA GLY A 48 -10.23 -2.56 15.00
C GLY A 48 -9.97 -2.73 13.50
N ALA A 49 -9.61 -1.64 12.82
CA ALA A 49 -9.14 -1.69 11.43
C ALA A 49 -7.66 -2.07 11.40
N LEU A 50 -7.37 -3.34 11.12
CA LEU A 50 -6.00 -3.86 11.00
C LEU A 50 -5.56 -3.81 9.53
N PHE A 51 -4.31 -3.40 9.31
CA PHE A 51 -3.71 -3.31 7.99
C PHE A 51 -2.53 -4.26 7.87
N TYR A 52 -2.48 -4.99 6.77
CA TYR A 52 -1.46 -5.97 6.46
C TYR A 52 -0.83 -5.65 5.10
N PHE A 53 0.49 -5.77 5.03
CA PHE A 53 1.24 -5.63 3.79
C PHE A 53 0.70 -6.58 2.72
N GLN A 54 0.45 -6.03 1.54
CA GLN A 54 0.21 -6.84 0.36
C GLN A 54 1.56 -7.28 -0.22
N LYS A 55 1.64 -8.54 -0.60
CA LYS A 55 2.85 -9.13 -1.17
C LYS A 55 2.57 -9.60 -2.59
N ALA A 56 3.56 -9.49 -3.45
CA ALA A 56 3.47 -10.09 -4.77
C ALA A 56 3.43 -11.62 -4.64
N SER A 57 2.49 -12.25 -5.34
CA SER A 57 2.45 -13.70 -5.54
C SER A 57 2.60 -13.99 -7.02
N CYS A 58 3.73 -14.56 -7.37
CA CYS A 58 4.11 -15.01 -8.69
C CYS A 58 3.70 -16.48 -8.80
N SER A 59 2.80 -16.78 -9.75
CA SER A 59 2.54 -18.18 -10.11
C SER A 59 3.81 -18.84 -10.67
N SER A 60 3.97 -20.15 -10.47
CA SER A 60 5.13 -20.93 -10.93
C SER A 60 5.45 -20.84 -12.42
N THR A 61 4.51 -20.35 -13.24
CA THR A 61 4.60 -20.31 -14.71
C THR A 61 4.77 -18.90 -15.28
N GLY A 62 4.88 -17.87 -14.42
CA GLY A 62 4.87 -16.47 -14.83
C GLY A 62 6.17 -15.72 -14.57
N HIS A 63 6.67 -15.00 -15.57
CA HIS A 63 7.67 -13.96 -15.38
C HIS A 63 7.13 -12.90 -14.41
N CYS A 64 7.85 -12.66 -13.31
CA CYS A 64 7.45 -11.69 -12.30
C CYS A 64 8.05 -10.26 -12.37
N PRO A 65 8.88 -9.82 -13.36
CA PRO A 65 9.29 -8.41 -13.41
C PRO A 65 8.09 -7.46 -13.59
N PRO A 66 7.98 -6.34 -12.84
CA PRO A 66 8.96 -5.76 -11.92
C PRO A 66 8.87 -6.22 -10.46
N TYR A 67 7.92 -7.10 -10.13
CA TYR A 67 7.66 -7.54 -8.77
C TYR A 67 8.55 -8.72 -8.36
N ILE A 68 8.96 -8.72 -7.09
CA ILE A 68 9.75 -9.81 -6.52
C ILE A 68 8.80 -10.69 -5.71
N GLU A 69 8.85 -12.00 -5.91
CA GLU A 69 8.04 -12.97 -5.15
C GLU A 69 8.11 -12.68 -3.65
N SER A 70 6.96 -12.63 -2.99
CA SER A 70 6.81 -12.37 -1.55
C SER A 70 7.28 -10.98 -1.07
N ALA A 71 7.74 -10.10 -1.95
CA ALA A 71 8.08 -8.72 -1.60
C ALA A 71 6.83 -7.87 -1.35
N GLU A 72 6.91 -6.94 -0.39
CA GLU A 72 5.85 -5.98 -0.14
C GLU A 72 5.63 -5.06 -1.36
N LEU A 73 4.37 -4.79 -1.67
CA LEU A 73 4.00 -3.86 -2.73
C LEU A 73 4.10 -2.42 -2.22
N THR A 74 4.78 -1.57 -2.97
CA THR A 74 4.91 -0.14 -2.66
C THR A 74 3.86 0.70 -3.40
N CYS A 75 3.62 1.91 -2.92
CA CYS A 75 2.68 2.86 -3.51
C CYS A 75 3.21 4.30 -3.36
N VAL A 76 2.69 5.21 -4.18
CA VAL A 76 2.98 6.65 -4.11
C VAL A 76 1.68 7.43 -4.31
N VAL A 77 1.49 8.48 -3.51
CA VAL A 77 0.36 9.40 -3.64
C VAL A 77 0.86 10.73 -4.18
N CYS A 78 0.17 11.24 -5.20
CA CYS A 78 0.53 12.49 -5.86
C CYS A 78 -0.66 13.44 -5.97
N THR A 79 -0.40 14.75 -5.91
CA THR A 79 -1.37 15.83 -6.15
C THR A 79 -1.10 16.54 -7.47
N LYS A 80 -2.11 17.23 -8.03
CA LYS A 80 -2.15 17.76 -9.40
C LYS A 80 -2.02 19.28 -9.49
#